data_AF-A0A3N5M4P4-F1
#
_entry.id   AF-A0A3N5M4P4-F1
#
_cell.length_a   1.000
_cell.length_b   1.000
_cell.length_c   1.000
_cell.angle_alpha   90.00
_cell.angle_beta   90.00
_cell.angle_gamma   90.00
#
_symmetry.space_group_name_H-M   'P 1'
#
loop_
_entity.id
_entity.type
_entity.pdbx_description
1 polymer ?
#
loop_
_entity_poly.entity_id
_entity_poly.type
_entity_poly.pdbx_seq_one_letter_code
_entity_poly.pdbx_strand_id
1 'polypeptide(L)'
;MNSYPTIEWTGETVRMLDQRLLPHQVIFQEYRDPAGVAEAIRDMVIRGAPAIGAAAAYGLALAAVHSQAGSAADLRAELGAAAEVLRRARPTAVNLT
;
A
#
# COMPACT_ATOMS: atom_id res chain seq x y z
N MET A 1 -20.94 16.67 -4.97
CA MET A 1 -19.73 16.17 -5.65
C MET A 1 -19.39 14.83 -5.04
N ASN A 2 -19.35 13.76 -5.84
CA ASN A 2 -18.80 12.49 -5.35
C ASN A 2 -17.28 12.67 -5.20
N SER A 3 -16.76 12.40 -4.02
CA SER A 3 -15.31 12.37 -3.77
C SER A 3 -14.81 10.97 -4.07
N TYR A 4 -13.79 10.85 -4.92
CA TYR A 4 -13.11 9.58 -5.19
C TYR A 4 -11.74 9.63 -4.49
N PRO A 5 -11.62 9.12 -3.25
CA PRO A 5 -10.34 9.12 -2.56
C PRO A 5 -9.34 8.27 -3.36
N THR A 6 -8.12 8.78 -3.52
CA THR A 6 -7.06 8.03 -4.22
C THR A 6 -6.72 6.74 -3.48
N ILE A 7 -6.79 6.77 -2.15
CA ILE A 7 -6.48 5.67 -1.26
C ILE A 7 -7.29 5.82 0.03
N GLU A 8 -7.73 4.70 0.60
CA GLU A 8 -8.58 4.66 1.80
C GLU A 8 -8.28 3.40 2.63
N TRP A 9 -8.23 3.57 3.95
CA TRP A 9 -8.14 2.47 4.90
C TRP A 9 -9.53 1.97 5.27
N THR A 10 -9.76 0.65 5.22
CA THR A 10 -11.07 0.05 5.55
C THR A 10 -11.14 -0.55 6.95
N GLY A 11 -10.02 -0.57 7.68
CA GLY A 11 -9.87 -1.27 8.97
C GLY A 11 -9.04 -2.54 8.84
N GLU A 12 -9.31 -3.34 7.81
CA GLU A 12 -8.62 -4.62 7.55
C GLU A 12 -7.88 -4.62 6.21
N THR A 13 -8.26 -3.75 5.28
CA THR A 13 -7.68 -3.66 3.94
C THR A 13 -7.37 -2.22 3.59
N VAL A 14 -6.58 -2.03 2.53
CA VAL A 14 -6.44 -0.71 1.89
C VAL A 14 -7.07 -0.77 0.51
N ARG A 15 -7.88 0.24 0.20
CA ARG A 15 -8.57 0.39 -1.07
C ARG A 15 -7.95 1.53 -1.86
N MET A 16 -7.65 1.31 -3.13
CA MET A 16 -7.04 2.31 -4.02
C MET A 16 -7.87 2.48 -5.28
N LEU A 17 -8.04 3.73 -5.71
CA LEU A 17 -8.61 4.03 -7.02
C LEU A 17 -7.63 3.62 -8.11
N ASP A 18 -8.04 2.77 -9.05
CA ASP A 18 -7.20 2.39 -10.18
C ASP A 18 -7.09 3.53 -11.20
N GLN A 19 -6.02 4.32 -11.04
CA GLN A 19 -5.78 5.49 -11.85
C GLN A 19 -5.48 5.17 -13.32
N ARG A 20 -5.21 3.90 -13.66
CA ARG A 20 -4.93 3.45 -15.04
C ARG A 20 -6.21 3.41 -15.89
N LEU A 21 -7.36 3.28 -15.23
CA LEU A 21 -8.67 3.16 -15.88
C LEU A 21 -9.40 4.49 -16.02
N LEU A 22 -8.92 5.54 -15.35
CA LEU A 22 -9.47 6.89 -15.50
C LEU A 22 -9.14 7.48 -16.88
N PRO A 23 -10.04 8.29 -17.47
CA PRO A 23 -11.35 8.71 -16.93
C PRO A 23 -12.50 7.74 -17.26
N HIS A 24 -12.21 6.62 -17.93
CA HIS A 24 -13.24 5.74 -18.50
C HIS A 24 -14.00 4.92 -17.46
N GLN A 25 -13.32 4.46 -16.42
CA GLN A 25 -13.91 3.68 -15.34
C GLN A 25 -13.39 4.12 -13.98
N VAL A 26 -14.28 4.14 -12.99
CA VAL A 26 -13.94 4.35 -11.58
C VAL A 26 -14.02 2.99 -10.89
N ILE A 27 -12.87 2.33 -10.77
CA ILE A 27 -12.73 1.02 -10.12
C ILE A 27 -11.80 1.16 -8.94
N PHE A 28 -12.19 0.60 -7.81
CA PHE A 28 -11.35 0.49 -6.63
C PHE A 28 -10.83 -0.93 -6.50
N GLN A 29 -9.52 -1.07 -6.27
CA GLN A 29 -8.88 -2.33 -5.94
C GLN A 29 -8.59 -2.40 -4.45
N GLU A 30 -8.71 -3.59 -3.85
CA GLU A 30 -8.48 -3.82 -2.43
C GLU A 30 -7.25 -4.72 -2.21
N TYR A 31 -6.43 -4.34 -1.23
CA TYR A 31 -5.20 -5.04 -0.89
C TYR A 31 -5.18 -5.38 0.59
N ARG A 32 -4.69 -6.58 0.92
CA ARG A 32 -4.67 -7.13 2.28
C ARG A 32 -3.28 -7.30 2.87
N ASP A 33 -2.24 -7.16 2.05
CA ASP A 33 -0.87 -7.40 2.47
C ASP A 33 0.12 -6.43 1.78
N PRO A 34 1.36 -6.31 2.31
CA PRO A 34 2.38 -5.44 1.73
C PRO A 34 2.78 -5.80 0.30
N ALA A 35 2.70 -7.08 -0.08
CA ALA A 35 3.11 -7.54 -1.40
C ALA A 35 2.15 -7.04 -2.48
N GLY A 36 0.84 -7.15 -2.23
CA GLY A 36 -0.20 -6.59 -3.10
C GLY A 36 -0.12 -5.08 -3.21
N VAL A 37 0.15 -4.37 -2.11
CA VAL A 37 0.41 -2.92 -2.14
C VAL A 37 1.64 -2.58 -2.99
N ALA A 38 2.72 -3.35 -2.86
CA ALA A 38 3.92 -3.15 -3.65
C ALA A 38 3.67 -3.38 -5.15
N GLU A 39 2.88 -4.38 -5.52
CA GLU A 39 2.44 -4.57 -6.91
C GLU A 39 1.59 -3.40 -7.40
N ALA A 40 0.64 -2.91 -6.59
CA ALA A 40 -0.19 -1.76 -6.95
C ALA A 40 0.65 -0.50 -7.26
N ILE A 41 1.74 -0.29 -6.50
CA ILE A 41 2.70 0.79 -6.74
C ILE A 41 3.53 0.55 -8.01
N ARG A 42 3.99 -0.69 -8.26
CA ARG A 42 4.75 -1.08 -9.47
C ARG A 42 3.93 -0.89 -10.73
N ASP A 43 2.70 -1.40 -10.72
CA ASP A 43 1.76 -1.37 -11.84
C ASP A 43 1.14 0.00 -12.07
N MET A 44 1.42 0.98 -11.20
CA MET A 44 0.84 2.32 -11.23
C MET A 44 -0.68 2.35 -11.07
N VAL A 45 -1.27 1.38 -10.35
CA VAL A 45 -2.64 1.48 -9.85
C VAL A 45 -2.78 2.77 -9.03
N ILE A 46 -1.80 3.00 -8.15
CA ILE A 46 -1.61 4.26 -7.44
C ILE A 46 -0.32 4.94 -7.88
N ARG A 47 -0.38 6.25 -8.07
CA ARG A 47 0.77 7.07 -8.50
C ARG A 47 0.67 8.48 -7.93
N GLY A 48 1.79 9.21 -8.04
CA GLY A 48 2.01 10.50 -7.38
C GLY A 48 2.80 10.31 -6.09
N ALA A 49 3.86 11.09 -5.91
CA ALA A 49 4.83 10.90 -4.83
C ALA A 49 4.18 10.81 -3.43
N PRO A 50 3.27 11.71 -3.04
CA PRO A 50 2.59 11.63 -1.74
C PRO A 50 1.69 10.39 -1.60
N ALA A 51 0.96 10.03 -2.65
CA ALA A 51 0.04 8.89 -2.65
C ALA A 51 0.79 7.55 -2.57
N ILE A 52 1.95 7.45 -3.22
CA ILE A 52 2.86 6.30 -3.11
C ILE A 52 3.38 6.15 -1.68
N GLY A 53 3.77 7.25 -1.02
CA GLY A 53 4.20 7.22 0.38
C GLY A 53 3.08 6.74 1.31
N ALA A 54 1.86 7.26 1.13
CA ALA A 54 0.68 6.82 1.88
C ALA A 54 0.37 5.33 1.65
N ALA A 55 0.46 4.86 0.40
CA ALA A 55 0.25 3.44 0.07
C ALA A 55 1.24 2.54 0.79
N ALA A 56 2.54 2.89 0.79
CA ALA A 56 3.54 2.12 1.50
C ALA A 56 3.32 2.13 3.02
N ALA A 57 2.95 3.27 3.61
CA ALA A 57 2.61 3.34 5.03
C ALA A 57 1.42 2.41 5.37
N TYR A 58 0.38 2.38 4.53
CA TYR A 58 -0.72 1.43 4.71
C TYR A 58 -0.31 -0.02 4.48
N GLY A 59 0.59 -0.30 3.54
CA GLY A 59 1.18 -1.62 3.37
C GLY A 59 1.88 -2.11 4.64
N LEU A 60 2.66 -1.24 5.29
CA LEU A 60 3.30 -1.56 6.56
C LEU A 60 2.28 -1.74 7.70
N ALA A 61 1.21 -0.93 7.71
CA ALA A 61 0.11 -1.10 8.65
C ALA A 61 -0.62 -2.44 8.47
N LEU A 62 -0.81 -2.91 7.23
CA LEU A 62 -1.39 -4.23 6.95
C LEU A 62 -0.54 -5.36 7.52
N ALA A 63 0.79 -5.27 7.40
CA ALA A 63 1.69 -6.24 8.04
C ALA A 63 1.49 -6.27 9.56
N ALA A 64 1.34 -5.11 10.21
CA ALA A 64 1.08 -5.05 11.65
C ALA A 64 -0.29 -5.62 12.03
N VAL A 65 -1.34 -5.26 11.29
CA VAL A 65 -2.73 -5.64 11.58
C VAL A 65 -2.96 -7.14 11.39
N HIS A 66 -2.32 -7.75 10.39
CA HIS A 66 -2.48 -9.17 10.07
C HIS A 66 -1.41 -10.08 10.66
N SER A 67 -0.38 -9.52 11.31
CA SER A 67 0.69 -10.26 11.97
C SER A 67 0.15 -11.22 13.03
N GLN A 68 0.67 -12.44 13.03
CA GLN A 68 0.43 -13.45 14.07
C GLN A 68 1.63 -13.58 15.03
N ALA A 69 2.55 -12.62 15.00
CA ALA A 69 3.74 -12.59 15.84
C ALA A 69 3.38 -12.73 17.33
N GLY A 70 3.99 -13.73 17.99
CA GLY A 70 3.83 -13.96 19.42
C GLY A 70 4.69 -13.02 20.29
N SER A 71 5.59 -12.25 19.68
CA SER A 71 6.50 -11.34 20.38
C SER A 71 6.74 -10.04 19.61
N ALA A 72 7.15 -9.00 20.34
CA ALA A 72 7.55 -7.73 19.73
C ALA A 72 8.80 -7.88 18.82
N ALA A 73 9.65 -8.89 19.06
CA ALA A 73 10.81 -9.14 18.21
C ALA A 73 10.38 -9.70 16.85
N ASP A 74 9.46 -10.66 16.84
CA ASP A 74 8.92 -11.27 15.62
C ASP A 74 8.14 -10.23 14.80
N LEU A 75 7.31 -9.41 15.47
CA LEU A 75 6.59 -8.32 14.81
C LEU A 75 7.56 -7.34 14.14
N ARG A 76 8.66 -6.95 14.81
CA ARG A 76 9.67 -6.07 14.21
C ARG A 76 10.34 -6.71 12.99
N ALA A 77 10.59 -8.02 13.01
CA ALA A 77 11.16 -8.73 11.88
C ALA A 77 10.19 -8.75 10.68
N GLU A 78 8.91 -9.03 10.94
CA GLU A 78 7.85 -9.01 9.92
C GLU A 78 7.69 -7.61 9.29
N LEU A 79 7.65 -6.56 10.12
CA LEU A 79 7.58 -5.18 9.65
C LEU A 79 8.82 -4.78 8.84
N GLY A 80 10.00 -5.23 9.25
CA GLY A 80 11.25 -5.02 8.49
C GLY A 80 11.20 -5.66 7.10
N ALA A 81 10.71 -6.90 7.01
CA ALA A 81 10.53 -7.59 5.72
C ALA A 81 9.50 -6.87 4.83
N ALA A 82 8.38 -6.44 5.41
CA ALA A 82 7.35 -5.67 4.70
C ALA A 82 7.90 -4.34 4.15
N ALA A 83 8.66 -3.60 4.97
CA ALA A 83 9.29 -2.35 4.56
C ALA A 83 10.24 -2.55 3.37
N GLU A 84 11.03 -3.63 3.37
CA GLU A 84 11.92 -3.96 2.25
C GLU A 84 11.15 -4.25 0.95
N VAL A 85 10.03 -4.98 1.03
CA VAL A 85 9.17 -5.27 -0.12
C VAL A 85 8.62 -3.97 -0.72
N LEU A 86 8.12 -3.07 0.13
CA LEU A 86 7.53 -1.80 -0.28
C LEU A 86 8.57 -0.83 -0.85
N ARG A 87 9.74 -0.73 -0.22
CA ARG A 87 10.86 0.11 -0.69
C ARG A 87 11.34 -0.28 -2.09
N ARG A 88 11.31 -1.57 -2.40
CA ARG A 88 11.69 -2.11 -3.72
C ARG A 88 10.62 -1.93 -4.78
N ALA A 89 9.40 -1.52 -4.43
CA ALA A 89 8.32 -1.32 -5.40
C ALA A 89 8.69 -0.29 -6.46
N ARG A 90 9.29 0.84 -6.06
CA ARG A 90 9.86 1.84 -6.97
C ARG A 90 11.11 2.48 -6.36
N PRO A 91 12.32 1.94 -6.64
CA PRO A 91 13.56 2.38 -6.00
C PRO A 91 13.91 3.87 -6.18
N THR A 92 13.33 4.54 -7.18
CA THR A 92 13.52 5.97 -7.44
C THR A 92 12.52 6.87 -6.72
N ALA A 93 11.48 6.31 -6.08
CA ALA A 93 10.52 7.08 -5.32
C ALA A 93 11.06 7.38 -3.92
N VAL A 94 11.60 8.60 -3.73
CA VAL A 94 12.16 9.08 -2.45
C VAL A 94 11.16 9.07 -1.28
N ASN A 95 9.85 8.95 -1.54
CA ASN A 95 8.83 8.83 -0.49
C ASN A 95 8.65 7.38 0.00
N LEU A 96 9.46 6.44 -0.48
CA LEU A 96 9.51 5.04 -0.05
C LEU A 96 10.77 4.70 0.77
N THR A 97 11.59 5.71 1.08
CA THR A 97 12.86 5.57 1.83
C THR A 97 12.77 6.12 3.23
#